data_AF-A0A6A8MTA8-F1
#
_entry.id   AF-A0A6A8MTA8-F1
#
_cell.length_a   1.000
_cell.length_b   1.000
_cell.length_c   1.000
_cell.angle_alpha   90.00
_cell.angle_beta   90.00
_cell.angle_gamma   90.00
#
_symmetry.space_group_name_H-M   'P 1'
#
loop_
_entity.id
_entity.type
_entity.pdbx_description
1 polymer ?
#
loop_
_entity_poly.entity_id
_entity_poly.type
_entity_poly.pdbx_seq_one_letter_code
_entity_poly.pdbx_strand_id
1 'polypeptide(L)'
;MNEKVVSLTDAISDNVRAGDSIYLGVGHTRWTAAASEVVRQWWGKDPGFELLMLSLSSLGTLFFKGGLVRKVLTGYSGDTFPNFTPNPIFASSYARGEVEVEHWSFLAFTQRLEAAARGLPAIVTRSIAGSSMEENPAFTRVTTELGEIGLLAPLFPDVALLHAPVADRAGNVALHPPLLESPWGALAARRGAVVTVEKVVDDLSEWSHLVRIPAHRVLAVCEVPMGAHPGGLFSGALPVESYGEDYDFWIEARAASR
;
A
#
# COMPACT_ATOMS: atom_id res chain seq x y z
N MET A 1 22.58 11.65 -12.52
CA MET A 1 21.26 11.17 -12.05
C MET A 1 20.82 12.15 -10.99
N ASN A 2 19.62 12.73 -11.08
CA ASN A 2 19.16 13.71 -10.07
C ASN A 2 18.93 12.99 -8.74
N GLU A 3 19.37 13.63 -7.65
CA GLU A 3 19.08 13.20 -6.28
C GLU A 3 17.56 13.20 -6.05
N LYS A 4 17.04 12.13 -5.43
CA LYS A 4 15.60 11.97 -5.15
C LYS A 4 15.25 12.16 -3.68
N VAL A 5 16.23 12.52 -2.86
CA VAL A 5 16.04 12.73 -1.43
C VAL A 5 15.40 14.09 -1.21
N VAL A 6 14.23 14.11 -0.61
CA VAL A 6 13.44 15.32 -0.35
C VAL A 6 12.76 15.23 1.01
N SER A 7 12.17 16.33 1.47
CA SER A 7 11.36 16.31 2.69
C SER A 7 10.07 15.50 2.45
N LEU A 8 9.53 14.90 3.52
CA LEU A 8 8.26 14.15 3.43
C LEU A 8 7.10 15.06 2.97
N THR A 9 7.10 16.32 3.41
CA THR A 9 6.09 17.29 3.03
C THR A 9 6.11 17.57 1.54
N ASP A 10 7.29 17.86 0.97
CA ASP A 10 7.44 18.13 -0.46
C ASP A 10 7.11 16.90 -1.29
N ALA A 11 7.58 15.72 -0.86
CA ALA A 11 7.31 14.46 -1.53
C ALA A 11 5.82 14.19 -1.71
N ILE A 12 5.02 14.41 -0.66
CA ILE A 12 3.56 14.22 -0.73
C ILE A 12 2.91 15.32 -1.54
N SER A 13 3.26 16.60 -1.33
CA SER A 13 2.62 17.71 -2.04
C SER A 13 2.85 17.68 -3.54
N ASP A 14 4.01 17.20 -3.98
CA ASP A 14 4.39 17.17 -5.40
C ASP A 14 3.79 15.95 -6.14
N ASN A 15 3.51 14.86 -5.43
CA ASN A 15 3.21 13.56 -6.05
C ASN A 15 1.80 13.02 -5.78
N VAL A 16 1.10 13.54 -4.77
CA VAL A 16 -0.29 13.17 -4.45
C VAL A 16 -1.24 14.29 -4.85
N ARG A 17 -2.27 13.94 -5.60
CA ARG A 17 -3.22 14.86 -6.26
C ARG A 17 -4.64 14.42 -5.98
N ALA A 18 -5.55 15.37 -5.81
CA ALA A 18 -6.98 15.07 -5.65
C ALA A 18 -7.48 14.12 -6.77
N GLY A 19 -8.31 13.15 -6.39
CA GLY A 19 -8.84 12.11 -7.25
C GLY A 19 -7.91 10.91 -7.48
N ASP A 20 -6.68 10.93 -6.97
CA ASP A 20 -5.74 9.82 -7.13
C ASP A 20 -6.26 8.51 -6.53
N SER A 21 -5.88 7.44 -7.20
CA SER A 21 -5.87 6.09 -6.67
C SER A 21 -4.53 5.85 -5.95
N ILE A 22 -4.53 5.85 -4.61
CA ILE A 22 -3.35 5.79 -3.75
C ILE A 22 -3.15 4.37 -3.23
N TYR A 23 -2.03 3.75 -3.61
CA TYR A 23 -1.63 2.46 -3.04
C TYR A 23 -0.83 2.66 -1.76
N LEU A 24 -1.25 2.01 -0.67
CA LEU A 24 -0.49 1.92 0.57
C LEU A 24 0.12 0.52 0.70
N GLY A 25 1.45 0.47 0.67
CA GLY A 25 2.20 -0.77 0.74
C GLY A 25 2.03 -1.52 2.05
N VAL A 26 1.70 -2.82 1.96
CA VAL A 26 1.81 -3.75 3.07
C VAL A 26 2.99 -4.69 2.84
N GLY A 27 3.86 -4.79 3.84
CA GLY A 27 5.03 -5.66 3.87
C GLY A 27 5.26 -6.15 5.30
N HIS A 28 6.49 -6.06 5.80
CA HIS A 28 6.72 -6.03 7.26
C HIS A 28 5.96 -4.88 7.93
N THR A 29 5.86 -3.79 7.19
CA THR A 29 5.23 -2.57 7.62
C THR A 29 3.79 -2.52 7.13
N ARG A 30 2.87 -2.19 8.02
CA ARG A 30 1.42 -2.07 7.75
C ARG A 30 0.93 -0.63 7.67
N TRP A 31 1.82 0.33 7.93
CA TRP A 31 1.53 1.75 7.94
C TRP A 31 2.76 2.55 7.50
N THR A 32 2.59 3.74 6.93
CA THR A 32 3.73 4.56 6.55
C THR A 32 3.49 6.00 6.97
N ALA A 33 4.54 6.68 7.43
CA ALA A 33 4.53 8.12 7.68
C ALA A 33 4.02 8.92 6.46
N ALA A 34 4.24 8.43 5.24
CA ALA A 34 3.67 9.00 4.02
C ALA A 34 2.13 9.03 4.04
N ALA A 35 1.47 7.99 4.56
CA ALA A 35 0.02 7.95 4.69
C ALA A 35 -0.47 8.96 5.73
N SER A 36 0.23 9.08 6.87
CA SER A 36 -0.06 10.10 7.88
C SER A 36 0.09 11.51 7.32
N GLU A 37 1.11 11.75 6.49
CA GLU A 37 1.34 13.04 5.84
C GLU A 37 0.25 13.36 4.78
N VAL A 38 -0.21 12.37 4.00
CA VAL A 38 -1.37 12.54 3.11
C VAL A 38 -2.59 12.98 3.92
N VAL A 39 -2.91 12.28 5.01
CA VAL A 39 -4.02 12.65 5.90
C VAL A 39 -3.86 14.09 6.39
N ARG A 40 -2.67 14.47 6.86
CA ARG A 40 -2.39 15.82 7.38
C ARG A 40 -2.59 16.91 6.32
N GLN A 41 -2.05 16.72 5.11
CA GLN A 41 -2.10 17.73 4.06
C GLN A 41 -3.49 17.90 3.44
N TRP A 42 -4.29 16.82 3.43
CA TRP A 42 -5.60 16.79 2.78
C TRP A 42 -6.79 16.86 3.74
N TRP A 43 -6.55 16.90 5.06
CA TRP A 43 -7.61 16.95 6.06
C TRP A 43 -8.63 18.06 5.77
N GLY A 44 -9.91 17.68 5.63
CA GLY A 44 -11.01 18.61 5.37
C GLY A 44 -11.09 19.16 3.95
N LYS A 45 -10.37 18.60 2.97
CA LYS A 45 -10.34 19.09 1.58
C LYS A 45 -11.13 18.26 0.56
N ASP A 46 -11.80 17.19 0.99
CA ASP A 46 -12.56 16.24 0.14
C ASP A 46 -11.87 15.91 -1.22
N PRO A 47 -10.66 15.32 -1.19
CA PRO A 47 -9.93 14.99 -2.41
C PRO A 47 -10.54 13.84 -3.22
N GLY A 48 -11.50 13.09 -2.69
CA GLY A 48 -12.13 11.97 -3.41
C GLY A 48 -11.14 10.87 -3.84
N PHE A 49 -10.19 10.49 -2.98
CA PHE A 49 -9.20 9.44 -3.30
C PHE A 49 -9.84 8.06 -3.42
N GLU A 50 -9.21 7.19 -4.22
CA GLU A 50 -9.41 5.74 -4.10
C GLU A 50 -8.25 5.16 -3.30
N LEU A 51 -8.52 4.43 -2.22
CA LEU A 51 -7.49 3.84 -1.38
C LEU A 51 -7.31 2.36 -1.73
N LEU A 52 -6.12 1.99 -2.18
CA LEU A 52 -5.75 0.61 -2.48
C LEU A 52 -4.82 0.12 -1.37
N MET A 53 -5.36 -0.67 -0.45
CA MET A 53 -4.59 -1.18 0.66
C MET A 53 -5.05 -2.59 0.96
N LEU A 54 -4.10 -3.53 0.94
CA LEU A 54 -4.43 -4.95 1.04
C LEU A 54 -5.17 -5.29 2.34
N SER A 55 -4.77 -4.65 3.44
CA SER A 55 -5.37 -4.83 4.78
C SER A 55 -5.47 -3.50 5.51
N LEU A 56 -6.66 -2.90 5.56
CA LEU A 56 -6.93 -1.69 6.36
C LEU A 56 -7.02 -2.05 7.85
N SER A 57 -6.37 -1.25 8.69
CA SER A 57 -6.43 -1.31 10.15
C SER A 57 -6.94 0.01 10.75
N SER A 58 -6.99 0.13 12.08
CA SER A 58 -7.51 1.28 12.83
C SER A 58 -7.01 2.64 12.34
N LEU A 59 -5.76 2.73 11.86
CA LEU A 59 -5.22 4.00 11.32
C LEU A 59 -5.82 4.39 9.98
N GLY A 60 -6.31 3.43 9.20
CA GLY A 60 -7.08 3.70 7.99
C GLY A 60 -8.34 4.54 8.26
N THR A 61 -8.88 4.53 9.49
CA THR A 61 -10.05 5.34 9.85
C THR A 61 -9.83 6.84 9.70
N LEU A 62 -8.57 7.30 9.71
CA LEU A 62 -8.24 8.70 9.46
C LEU A 62 -8.67 9.16 8.06
N PHE A 63 -8.52 8.31 7.05
CA PHE A 63 -8.97 8.60 5.68
C PHE A 63 -10.49 8.73 5.60
N PHE A 64 -11.22 7.93 6.38
CA PHE A 64 -12.69 7.96 6.42
C PHE A 64 -13.19 9.17 7.20
N LYS A 65 -12.71 9.37 8.44
CA LYS A 65 -13.11 10.52 9.28
C LYS A 65 -12.73 11.86 8.66
N GLY A 66 -11.63 11.91 7.92
CA GLY A 66 -11.19 13.10 7.21
C GLY A 66 -11.99 13.40 5.93
N GLY A 67 -12.90 12.51 5.51
CA GLY A 67 -13.63 12.63 4.24
C GLY A 67 -12.69 12.57 3.04
N LEU A 68 -11.64 11.75 3.09
CA LEU A 68 -10.57 11.76 2.09
C LEU A 68 -10.77 10.73 0.98
N VAL A 69 -11.56 9.69 1.23
CA VAL A 69 -11.71 8.55 0.33
C VAL A 69 -13.14 8.41 -0.14
N ARG A 70 -13.32 8.17 -1.43
CA ARG A 70 -14.62 7.81 -2.04
C ARG A 70 -14.75 6.31 -2.29
N LYS A 71 -13.63 5.60 -2.41
CA LYS A 71 -13.59 4.16 -2.69
C LYS A 71 -12.40 3.49 -1.99
N VAL A 72 -12.60 2.26 -1.54
CA VAL A 72 -11.54 1.39 -1.01
C VAL A 72 -11.49 0.07 -1.77
N LEU A 73 -10.29 -0.30 -2.22
CA LEU A 73 -9.99 -1.62 -2.76
C LEU A 73 -9.13 -2.38 -1.74
N THR A 74 -9.65 -3.51 -1.23
CA THR A 74 -8.99 -4.18 -0.10
C THR A 74 -9.36 -5.66 0.01
N GLY A 75 -8.51 -6.45 0.67
CA GLY A 75 -8.87 -7.80 1.11
C GLY A 75 -9.35 -7.89 2.55
N TYR A 76 -9.08 -6.88 3.38
CA TYR A 76 -9.52 -6.85 4.76
C TYR A 76 -9.73 -5.42 5.25
N SER A 77 -10.85 -5.16 5.94
CA SER A 77 -11.13 -3.89 6.60
C SER A 77 -11.58 -4.14 8.03
N GLY A 78 -10.69 -3.90 8.99
CA GLY A 78 -11.01 -4.10 10.39
C GLY A 78 -9.81 -3.88 11.31
N ASP A 79 -10.06 -3.92 12.61
CA ASP A 79 -8.98 -3.83 13.58
C ASP A 79 -8.23 -5.16 13.62
N THR A 80 -6.90 -5.11 13.63
CA THR A 80 -6.07 -6.32 13.74
C THR A 80 -5.72 -6.64 15.20
N PHE A 81 -5.48 -5.61 16.01
CA PHE A 81 -5.00 -5.76 17.39
C PHE A 81 -6.02 -5.29 18.43
N PRO A 82 -6.07 -5.94 19.61
CA PRO A 82 -5.48 -7.24 19.92
C PRO A 82 -6.18 -8.41 19.21
N ASN A 83 -7.34 -8.18 18.60
CA ASN A 83 -8.16 -9.20 17.96
C ASN A 83 -8.76 -8.67 16.66
N PHE A 84 -8.86 -9.54 15.66
CA PHE A 84 -9.53 -9.26 14.39
C PHE A 84 -11.02 -8.97 14.61
N THR A 85 -11.45 -7.73 14.35
CA THR A 85 -12.87 -7.36 14.37
C THR A 85 -13.21 -6.35 13.30
N PRO A 86 -14.46 -6.32 12.80
CA PRO A 86 -14.93 -5.20 12.01
C PRO A 86 -14.71 -3.87 12.75
N ASN A 87 -14.19 -2.87 12.03
CA ASN A 87 -14.12 -1.52 12.55
C ASN A 87 -15.45 -0.79 12.23
N PRO A 88 -16.13 -0.18 13.22
CA PRO A 88 -17.46 0.39 13.03
C PRO A 88 -17.48 1.61 12.09
N ILE A 89 -16.37 2.35 11.96
CA ILE A 89 -16.28 3.48 11.03
C ILE A 89 -16.30 2.97 9.60
N PHE A 90 -15.50 1.96 9.27
CA PHE A 90 -15.51 1.34 7.94
C PHE A 90 -16.90 0.77 7.63
N ALA A 91 -17.41 -0.08 8.53
CA ALA A 91 -18.70 -0.75 8.34
C ALA A 91 -19.86 0.26 8.14
N SER A 92 -19.91 1.31 8.95
CA SER A 92 -20.96 2.33 8.83
C SER A 92 -20.83 3.19 7.58
N SER A 93 -19.60 3.54 7.17
CA SER A 93 -19.35 4.32 5.94
C SER A 93 -19.75 3.52 4.69
N TYR A 94 -19.43 2.23 4.66
CA TYR A 94 -19.87 1.33 3.59
C TYR A 94 -21.40 1.17 3.57
N ALA A 95 -22.02 0.96 4.74
CA ALA A 95 -23.48 0.78 4.84
C ALA A 95 -24.27 2.04 4.46
N ARG A 96 -23.72 3.24 4.72
CA ARG A 96 -24.34 4.51 4.31
C ARG A 96 -24.05 4.89 2.85
N GLY A 97 -23.19 4.14 2.16
CA GLY A 97 -22.78 4.45 0.79
C GLY A 97 -21.89 5.70 0.66
N GLU A 98 -21.28 6.13 1.77
CA GLU A 98 -20.34 7.27 1.78
C GLU A 98 -19.00 6.90 1.13
N VAL A 99 -18.62 5.62 1.26
CA VAL A 99 -17.40 5.05 0.67
C VAL A 99 -17.76 3.76 -0.03
N GLU A 100 -17.45 3.65 -1.32
CA GLU A 100 -17.57 2.40 -2.08
C GLU A 100 -16.49 1.40 -1.60
N VAL A 101 -16.83 0.12 -1.52
CA VAL A 101 -15.87 -0.94 -1.17
C VAL A 101 -15.84 -2.02 -2.23
N GLU A 102 -14.65 -2.34 -2.72
CA GLU A 102 -14.37 -3.42 -3.67
C GLU A 102 -13.46 -4.44 -3.01
N HIS A 103 -13.99 -5.64 -2.73
CA HIS A 103 -13.28 -6.69 -2.01
C HIS A 103 -12.55 -7.66 -2.94
N TRP A 104 -11.33 -8.04 -2.55
CA TRP A 104 -10.51 -9.04 -3.24
C TRP A 104 -9.87 -10.01 -2.27
N SER A 105 -9.67 -11.27 -2.69
CA SER A 105 -8.74 -12.13 -1.94
C SER A 105 -7.33 -11.53 -1.97
N PHE A 106 -6.51 -11.82 -0.96
CA PHE A 106 -5.14 -11.29 -0.91
C PHE A 106 -4.32 -11.70 -2.13
N LEU A 107 -4.54 -12.93 -2.60
CA LEU A 107 -3.91 -13.44 -3.81
C LEU A 107 -4.38 -12.67 -5.05
N ALA A 108 -5.69 -12.48 -5.25
CA ALA A 108 -6.22 -11.79 -6.43
C ALA A 108 -5.76 -10.32 -6.46
N PHE A 109 -5.79 -9.62 -5.32
CA PHE A 109 -5.29 -8.25 -5.23
C PHE A 109 -3.81 -8.15 -5.64
N THR A 110 -2.97 -9.02 -5.08
CA THR A 110 -1.53 -9.07 -5.40
C THR A 110 -1.29 -9.40 -6.87
N GLN A 111 -2.02 -10.39 -7.42
CA GLN A 111 -1.92 -10.79 -8.83
C GLN A 111 -2.29 -9.63 -9.76
N ARG A 112 -3.30 -8.83 -9.43
CA ARG A 112 -3.67 -7.65 -10.24
C ARG A 112 -2.55 -6.60 -10.27
N LEU A 113 -1.87 -6.36 -9.14
CA LEU A 113 -0.70 -5.48 -9.09
C LEU A 113 0.49 -6.07 -9.86
N GLU A 114 0.72 -7.38 -9.74
CA GLU A 114 1.76 -8.10 -10.49
C GLU A 114 1.54 -8.00 -12.01
N ALA A 115 0.29 -8.15 -12.47
CA ALA A 115 -0.07 -7.98 -13.87
C ALA A 115 0.24 -6.57 -14.37
N ALA A 116 -0.15 -5.55 -13.58
CA ALA A 116 0.12 -4.15 -13.90
C ALA A 116 1.62 -3.84 -13.95
N ALA A 117 2.37 -4.28 -12.96
CA ALA A 117 3.82 -4.10 -12.88
C ALA A 117 4.58 -4.72 -14.06
N ARG A 118 4.04 -5.80 -14.63
CA ARG A 118 4.61 -6.49 -15.81
C ARG A 118 4.07 -5.96 -17.14
N GLY A 119 3.10 -5.04 -17.12
CA GLY A 119 2.43 -4.56 -18.33
C GLY A 119 1.57 -5.63 -19.02
N LEU A 120 1.06 -6.60 -18.28
CA LEU A 120 0.19 -7.65 -18.81
C LEU A 120 -1.26 -7.17 -18.90
N PRO A 121 -2.00 -7.53 -19.96
CA PRO A 121 -3.42 -7.17 -20.09
C PRO A 121 -4.33 -7.93 -19.13
N ALA A 122 -3.88 -9.10 -18.65
CA ALA A 122 -4.55 -9.91 -17.64
C ALA A 122 -3.58 -10.91 -17.00
N ILE A 123 -3.96 -11.49 -15.86
CA ILE A 123 -3.27 -12.61 -15.22
C ILE A 123 -4.26 -13.73 -14.88
N VAL A 124 -3.83 -14.98 -15.05
CA VAL A 124 -4.64 -16.16 -14.79
C VAL A 124 -4.72 -16.42 -13.29
N THR A 125 -5.92 -16.75 -12.79
CA THR A 125 -6.15 -17.14 -11.40
C THR A 125 -7.18 -18.26 -11.29
N ARG A 126 -7.07 -19.02 -10.20
CA ARG A 126 -8.18 -19.84 -9.67
C ARG A 126 -8.71 -19.26 -8.35
N SER A 127 -8.12 -18.16 -7.87
CA SER A 127 -8.64 -17.45 -6.70
C SER A 127 -10.02 -16.89 -7.01
N ILE A 128 -10.80 -16.60 -5.97
CA ILE A 128 -12.14 -16.00 -5.98
C ILE A 128 -13.25 -16.76 -6.74
N ALA A 129 -12.93 -17.80 -7.50
CA ALA A 129 -13.92 -18.69 -8.11
C ALA A 129 -14.81 -19.35 -7.04
N GLY A 130 -16.12 -19.34 -7.28
CA GLY A 130 -17.18 -19.74 -6.35
C GLY A 130 -17.56 -18.69 -5.29
N SER A 131 -17.02 -17.47 -5.33
CA SER A 131 -17.29 -16.43 -4.32
C SER A 131 -18.01 -15.22 -4.90
N SER A 132 -18.59 -14.38 -4.04
CA SER A 132 -19.20 -13.11 -4.46
C SER A 132 -18.21 -12.12 -5.08
N MET A 133 -16.89 -12.32 -4.90
CA MET A 133 -15.87 -11.47 -5.52
C MET A 133 -15.77 -11.66 -7.05
N GLU A 134 -16.44 -12.65 -7.63
CA GLU A 134 -16.56 -12.78 -9.09
C GLU A 134 -17.41 -11.68 -9.73
N GLU A 135 -18.26 -11.02 -8.94
CA GLU A 135 -19.11 -9.92 -9.41
C GLU A 135 -18.27 -8.66 -9.71
N ASN A 136 -17.01 -8.61 -9.27
CA ASN A 136 -16.11 -7.52 -9.59
C ASN A 136 -15.83 -7.47 -11.10
N PRO A 137 -15.98 -6.30 -11.76
CA PRO A 137 -15.84 -6.17 -13.21
C PRO A 137 -14.42 -6.45 -13.73
N ALA A 138 -13.43 -6.46 -12.83
CA ALA A 138 -12.05 -6.79 -13.15
C ALA A 138 -11.76 -8.31 -13.15
N PHE A 139 -12.77 -9.15 -12.97
CA PHE A 139 -12.66 -10.61 -13.09
C PHE A 139 -13.54 -11.13 -14.23
N THR A 140 -13.05 -12.12 -14.96
CA THR A 140 -13.86 -12.85 -15.95
C THR A 140 -13.43 -14.31 -16.04
N ARG A 141 -14.35 -15.20 -16.40
CA ARG A 141 -14.06 -16.61 -16.68
C ARG A 141 -13.87 -16.84 -18.16
N VAL A 142 -12.90 -17.69 -18.50
CA VAL A 142 -12.61 -18.10 -19.87
C VAL A 142 -12.50 -19.62 -19.92
N THR A 143 -13.24 -20.23 -20.85
CA THR A 143 -13.10 -21.65 -21.18
C THR A 143 -11.97 -21.83 -22.18
N THR A 144 -11.00 -22.68 -21.85
CA THR A 144 -9.87 -23.04 -22.71
C THR A 144 -9.84 -24.54 -22.95
N GLU A 145 -8.97 -25.01 -23.85
CA GLU A 145 -8.73 -26.46 -24.04
C GLU A 145 -8.17 -27.16 -22.78
N LEU A 146 -7.58 -26.39 -21.86
CA LEU A 146 -7.05 -26.86 -20.58
C LEU A 146 -8.11 -26.82 -19.45
N GLY A 147 -9.33 -26.36 -19.74
CA GLY A 147 -10.41 -26.17 -18.78
C GLY A 147 -10.78 -24.70 -18.55
N GLU A 148 -11.68 -24.47 -17.59
CA GLU A 148 -12.12 -23.14 -17.18
C GLU A 148 -11.08 -22.45 -16.30
N ILE A 149 -10.75 -21.20 -16.61
CA ILE A 149 -9.82 -20.36 -15.87
C ILE A 149 -10.44 -19.00 -15.55
N GLY A 150 -9.98 -18.36 -14.48
CA GLY A 150 -10.26 -16.96 -14.19
C GLY A 150 -9.18 -16.06 -14.75
N LEU A 151 -9.56 -14.89 -15.26
CA LEU A 151 -8.67 -13.81 -15.66
C LEU A 151 -8.94 -12.58 -14.79
N LEU A 152 -7.86 -11.98 -14.30
CA LEU A 152 -7.90 -10.73 -13.54
C LEU A 152 -7.31 -9.59 -14.38
N ALA A 153 -8.03 -8.47 -14.45
CA ALA A 153 -7.52 -7.24 -15.05
C ALA A 153 -6.48 -6.56 -14.15
N PRO A 154 -5.43 -5.97 -14.72
CA PRO A 154 -4.36 -5.30 -13.98
C PRO A 154 -4.89 -4.13 -13.12
N LEU A 155 -4.26 -3.92 -11.96
CA LEU A 155 -4.57 -2.82 -11.04
C LEU A 155 -3.44 -1.79 -11.07
N PHE A 156 -3.75 -0.58 -11.53
CA PHE A 156 -2.77 0.51 -11.69
C PHE A 156 -3.09 1.66 -10.73
N PRO A 157 -2.43 1.74 -9.55
CA PRO A 157 -2.48 2.93 -8.72
C PRO A 157 -1.90 4.14 -9.46
N ASP A 158 -2.32 5.35 -9.13
CA ASP A 158 -1.69 6.57 -9.62
C ASP A 158 -0.33 6.80 -8.97
N VAL A 159 -0.28 6.59 -7.65
CA VAL A 159 0.91 6.73 -6.81
C VAL A 159 0.95 5.62 -5.76
N ALA A 160 2.16 5.14 -5.46
CA ALA A 160 2.41 4.19 -4.37
C ALA A 160 3.11 4.88 -3.20
N LEU A 161 2.68 4.59 -1.98
CA LEU A 161 3.31 5.02 -0.75
C LEU A 161 3.75 3.79 0.04
N LEU A 162 5.03 3.72 0.41
CA LEU A 162 5.54 2.62 1.21
C LEU A 162 6.68 3.09 2.12
N HIS A 163 7.00 2.23 3.08
CA HIS A 163 8.12 2.39 3.98
C HIS A 163 9.11 1.24 3.80
N ALA A 164 10.40 1.53 3.82
CA ALA A 164 11.47 0.57 3.58
C ALA A 164 12.64 0.77 4.55
N PRO A 165 13.50 -0.24 4.78
CA PRO A 165 14.68 -0.07 5.62
C PRO A 165 15.65 0.99 5.07
N VAL A 166 16.03 0.86 3.80
CA VAL A 166 17.02 1.76 3.19
C VAL A 166 16.75 2.03 1.72
N ALA A 167 17.20 3.20 1.28
CA ALA A 167 17.32 3.55 -0.13
C ALA A 167 18.63 4.32 -0.37
N ASP A 168 19.10 4.34 -1.61
CA ASP A 168 20.19 5.22 -2.00
C ASP A 168 19.68 6.58 -2.51
N ARG A 169 20.59 7.54 -2.70
CA ARG A 169 20.26 8.89 -3.22
C ARG A 169 19.69 8.89 -4.64
N ALA A 170 19.97 7.85 -5.43
CA ALA A 170 19.40 7.71 -6.78
C ALA A 170 17.94 7.24 -6.74
N GLY A 171 17.50 6.67 -5.62
CA GLY A 171 16.16 6.15 -5.38
C GLY A 171 16.04 4.64 -5.53
N ASN A 172 17.14 3.88 -5.57
CA ASN A 172 17.03 2.43 -5.47
C ASN A 172 16.67 2.05 -4.04
N VAL A 173 15.70 1.15 -3.86
CA VAL A 173 15.19 0.77 -2.55
C VAL A 173 15.47 -0.70 -2.28
N ALA A 174 16.14 -0.97 -1.17
CA ALA A 174 16.36 -2.31 -0.69
C ALA A 174 15.31 -2.71 0.35
N LEU A 175 14.71 -3.89 0.17
CA LEU A 175 13.66 -4.43 1.02
C LEU A 175 14.06 -5.82 1.51
N HIS A 176 13.75 -6.11 2.77
CA HIS A 176 13.92 -7.45 3.34
C HIS A 176 12.61 -8.25 3.26
N PRO A 177 12.62 -9.52 2.82
CA PRO A 177 11.43 -10.38 2.83
C PRO A 177 10.89 -10.68 4.23
N PRO A 178 9.59 -11.08 4.38
CA PRO A 178 8.53 -11.10 3.37
C PRO A 178 8.18 -9.72 2.78
N LEU A 179 8.00 -9.70 1.46
CA LEU A 179 7.72 -8.48 0.71
C LEU A 179 6.22 -8.22 0.49
N LEU A 180 5.41 -9.28 0.59
CA LEU A 180 3.99 -9.28 0.21
C LEU A 180 3.80 -8.60 -1.15
N GLU A 181 2.86 -7.67 -1.27
CA GLU A 181 2.52 -6.99 -2.51
C GLU A 181 3.24 -5.63 -2.72
N SER A 182 4.00 -5.17 -1.72
CA SER A 182 4.67 -3.85 -1.71
C SER A 182 5.51 -3.56 -2.96
N PRO A 183 6.45 -4.43 -3.40
CA PRO A 183 7.20 -4.17 -4.63
C PRO A 183 6.29 -4.11 -5.86
N TRP A 184 5.27 -4.97 -5.94
CA TRP A 184 4.35 -4.96 -7.07
C TRP A 184 3.55 -3.68 -7.14
N GLY A 185 3.05 -3.16 -6.02
CA GLY A 185 2.34 -1.89 -5.99
C GLY A 185 3.21 -0.70 -6.41
N ALA A 186 4.47 -0.65 -5.95
CA ALA A 186 5.43 0.36 -6.40
C ALA A 186 5.73 0.26 -7.90
N LEU A 187 5.92 -0.96 -8.40
CA LEU A 187 6.18 -1.24 -9.81
C LEU A 187 4.93 -1.10 -10.69
N ALA A 188 3.72 -1.10 -10.13
CA ALA A 188 2.46 -0.92 -10.84
C ALA A 188 2.01 0.54 -10.92
N ALA A 189 2.45 1.39 -9.98
CA ALA A 189 2.01 2.78 -9.89
C ALA A 189 2.32 3.59 -11.16
N ARG A 190 1.33 4.27 -11.74
CA ARG A 190 1.46 4.98 -13.03
C ARG A 190 2.59 6.00 -13.01
N ARG A 191 2.67 6.80 -11.95
CA ARG A 191 3.73 7.82 -11.80
C ARG A 191 4.95 7.24 -11.09
N GLY A 192 4.74 6.45 -10.04
CA GLY A 192 5.79 5.79 -9.28
C GLY A 192 5.50 5.82 -7.78
N ALA A 193 6.55 5.57 -6.98
CA ALA A 193 6.45 5.45 -5.54
C ALA A 193 7.10 6.63 -4.80
N VAL A 194 6.43 7.14 -3.77
CA VAL A 194 7.05 7.92 -2.69
C VAL A 194 7.44 6.93 -1.59
N VAL A 195 8.71 6.92 -1.24
CA VAL A 195 9.28 5.93 -0.33
C VAL A 195 9.84 6.63 0.90
N THR A 196 9.27 6.31 2.05
CA THR A 196 9.90 6.66 3.34
C THR A 196 10.90 5.58 3.71
N VAL A 197 12.03 5.95 4.30
CA VAL A 197 13.07 5.01 4.73
C VAL A 197 13.58 5.31 6.12
N GLU A 198 14.04 4.30 6.85
CA GLU A 198 14.77 4.53 8.10
C GLU A 198 16.09 5.25 7.86
N LYS A 199 16.76 4.95 6.74
CA LYS A 199 18.05 5.56 6.41
C LYS A 199 18.31 5.64 4.91
N VAL A 200 18.80 6.79 4.45
CA VAL A 200 19.41 6.91 3.13
C VAL A 200 20.87 6.49 3.22
N VAL A 201 21.31 5.61 2.33
CA VAL A 201 22.70 5.12 2.26
C VAL A 201 23.39 5.57 0.97
N ASP A 202 24.72 5.60 1.00
CA ASP A 202 25.51 6.03 -0.16
C ASP A 202 25.65 4.92 -1.21
N ASP A 203 25.71 3.65 -0.76
CA ASP A 203 25.93 2.48 -1.58
C ASP A 203 25.05 1.31 -1.13
N LEU A 204 24.41 0.66 -2.10
CA LEU A 204 23.59 -0.55 -1.91
C LEU A 204 24.24 -1.80 -2.52
N SER A 205 25.48 -1.73 -3.01
CA SER A 205 26.13 -2.83 -3.73
C SER A 205 26.15 -4.13 -2.93
N GLU A 206 26.44 -4.07 -1.63
CA GLU A 206 26.41 -5.22 -0.71
C GLU A 206 25.02 -5.89 -0.65
N TRP A 207 23.95 -5.09 -0.73
CA TRP A 207 22.55 -5.54 -0.66
C TRP A 207 21.84 -5.45 -2.01
N SER A 208 22.58 -5.46 -3.12
CA SER A 208 22.01 -5.34 -4.47
C SER A 208 20.94 -6.41 -4.77
N HIS A 209 21.11 -7.61 -4.23
CA HIS A 209 20.15 -8.71 -4.29
C HIS A 209 18.83 -8.46 -3.52
N LEU A 210 18.81 -7.48 -2.62
CA LEU A 210 17.65 -6.99 -1.88
C LEU A 210 17.05 -5.73 -2.50
N VAL A 211 17.65 -5.15 -3.54
CA VAL A 211 17.04 -4.03 -4.28
C VAL A 211 15.82 -4.55 -5.04
N ARG A 212 14.63 -4.08 -4.64
CA ARG A 212 13.34 -4.54 -5.19
C ARG A 212 12.58 -3.45 -5.92
N ILE A 213 12.88 -2.18 -5.65
CA ILE A 213 12.28 -1.05 -6.36
C ILE A 213 13.43 -0.24 -6.97
N PRO A 214 13.60 -0.26 -8.29
CA PRO A 214 14.67 0.46 -8.95
C PRO A 214 14.37 1.97 -9.00
N ALA A 215 15.42 2.77 -9.02
CA ALA A 215 15.36 4.24 -9.03
C ALA A 215 14.32 4.82 -10.00
N HIS A 216 14.19 4.28 -11.22
CA HIS A 216 13.26 4.83 -12.22
C HIS A 216 11.77 4.68 -11.85
N ARG A 217 11.41 3.87 -10.85
CA ARG A 217 10.04 3.74 -10.32
C ARG A 217 9.81 4.55 -9.05
N VAL A 218 10.84 5.21 -8.52
CA VAL A 218 10.76 6.05 -7.32
C VAL A 218 10.63 7.52 -7.72
N LEU A 219 9.64 8.21 -7.17
CA LEU A 219 9.41 9.63 -7.32
C LEU A 219 10.23 10.43 -6.30
N ALA A 220 10.23 9.97 -5.04
CA ALA A 220 10.89 10.63 -3.92
C ALA A 220 11.32 9.61 -2.86
N VAL A 221 12.46 9.89 -2.21
CA VAL A 221 12.95 9.18 -1.02
C VAL A 221 12.94 10.15 0.15
N CYS A 222 12.37 9.76 1.28
CA CYS A 222 12.30 10.56 2.49
C CYS A 222 12.90 9.78 3.66
N GLU A 223 13.98 10.27 4.26
CA GLU A 223 14.51 9.68 5.50
C GLU A 223 13.58 10.05 6.67
N VAL A 224 12.86 9.07 7.18
CA VAL A 224 11.87 9.21 8.25
C VAL A 224 12.05 8.03 9.20
N PRO A 225 12.95 8.13 10.19
CA PRO A 225 13.14 7.11 11.21
C PRO A 225 11.85 6.82 11.97
N MET A 226 11.63 5.56 12.33
CA MET A 226 10.35 5.04 12.84
C MET A 226 9.17 5.26 11.88
N GLY A 227 9.42 5.35 10.58
CA GLY A 227 8.40 5.71 9.59
C GLY A 227 7.32 4.64 9.40
N ALA A 228 7.55 3.42 9.89
CA ALA A 228 6.55 2.35 9.96
C ALA A 228 5.63 2.42 11.19
N HIS A 229 6.01 3.16 12.25
CA HIS A 229 5.27 3.18 13.52
C HIS A 229 3.80 3.56 13.29
N PRO A 230 2.84 2.89 13.97
CA PRO A 230 2.99 1.86 15.02
C PRO A 230 3.24 0.44 14.49
N GLY A 231 3.34 0.28 13.17
CA GLY A 231 3.76 -0.96 12.53
C GLY A 231 5.23 -1.29 12.81
N GLY A 232 5.59 -2.55 12.62
CA GLY A 232 6.97 -3.00 12.70
C GLY A 232 7.77 -2.78 11.41
N LEU A 233 9.08 -2.90 11.53
CA LEU A 233 10.00 -3.02 10.41
C LEU A 233 11.11 -4.01 10.75
N PHE A 234 11.17 -5.10 9.98
CA PHE A 234 12.30 -6.03 10.03
C PHE A 234 13.27 -5.71 8.89
N SER A 235 14.52 -5.41 9.26
CA SER A 235 15.59 -5.02 8.34
C SER A 235 16.54 -6.16 7.97
N GLY A 236 16.59 -7.22 8.78
CA GLY A 236 17.48 -8.36 8.56
C GLY A 236 18.95 -7.92 8.50
N ALA A 237 19.60 -8.14 7.35
CA ALA A 237 21.00 -7.77 7.13
C ALA A 237 21.22 -6.31 6.68
N LEU A 238 20.15 -5.52 6.48
CA LEU A 238 20.24 -4.12 6.06
C LEU A 238 20.73 -3.24 7.23
N PRO A 239 21.42 -2.10 6.97
CA PRO A 239 22.19 -1.37 7.98
C PRO A 239 21.34 -0.42 8.84
N VAL A 240 20.19 -0.91 9.33
CA VAL A 240 19.27 -0.20 10.23
C VAL A 240 18.71 -1.16 11.28
N GLU A 241 18.37 -0.64 12.45
CA GLU A 241 17.81 -1.44 13.54
C GLU A 241 16.37 -1.87 13.22
N SER A 242 16.03 -3.13 13.50
CA SER A 242 14.66 -3.62 13.39
C SER A 242 13.85 -3.21 14.61
N TYR A 243 12.55 -2.97 14.42
CA TYR A 243 11.63 -2.75 15.52
C TYR A 243 10.30 -3.47 15.29
N GLY A 244 9.67 -3.89 16.38
CA GLY A 244 8.40 -4.61 16.37
C GLY A 244 7.18 -3.69 16.29
N GLU A 245 6.01 -4.31 16.23
CA GLU A 245 4.72 -3.62 16.35
C GLU A 245 4.56 -3.00 17.74
N ASP A 246 4.08 -1.76 17.78
CA ASP A 246 3.66 -1.07 19.00
C ASP A 246 2.19 -1.45 19.30
N TYR A 247 2.01 -2.55 20.05
CA TYR A 247 0.69 -3.07 20.36
C TYR A 247 -0.15 -2.11 21.20
N ASP A 248 0.47 -1.36 22.12
CA ASP A 248 -0.21 -0.42 22.99
C ASP A 248 -0.80 0.72 22.15
N PHE A 249 -0.01 1.27 21.22
CA PHE A 249 -0.51 2.28 20.29
C PHE A 249 -1.63 1.73 19.39
N TRP A 250 -1.52 0.50 18.88
CA TRP A 250 -2.60 -0.09 18.09
C TRP A 250 -3.90 -0.28 18.89
N ILE A 251 -3.79 -0.63 20.18
CA ILE A 251 -4.93 -0.71 21.11
C ILE A 251 -5.56 0.67 21.30
N GLU A 252 -4.76 1.71 21.51
CA GLU A 252 -5.23 3.09 21.64
C GLU A 252 -5.91 3.59 20.35
N ALA A 253 -5.28 3.37 19.20
CA ALA A 253 -5.82 3.74 17.89
C ALA A 253 -7.15 3.05 17.61
N ARG A 254 -7.28 1.77 18.01
CA ARG A 254 -8.56 1.05 17.96
C ARG A 254 -9.59 1.67 18.89
N ALA A 255 -9.25 1.98 20.13
CA ALA A 255 -10.17 2.61 21.07
C ALA A 255 -10.69 3.96 20.54
N ALA A 256 -9.83 4.75 19.90
CA ALA A 256 -10.18 6.04 19.28
C ALA A 256 -11.01 5.94 17.99
N SER A 257 -11.08 4.75 17.39
CA SER A 257 -11.77 4.47 16.12
C SER A 257 -12.97 3.53 16.26
N ARG A 258 -13.55 3.46 17.47
CA ARG A 258 -14.79 2.76 17.76
C ARG A 258 -16.00 3.68 17.81
#